data_AF-A0A504YVG8-F1
#
_entry.id   AF-A0A504YVG8-F1
#
_cell.length_a   1.000
_cell.length_b   1.000
_cell.length_c   1.000
_cell.angle_alpha   90.00
_cell.angle_beta   90.00
_cell.angle_gamma   90.00
#
_symmetry.space_group_name_H-M   'P 1'
#
loop_
_entity.id
_entity.type
_entity.pdbx_description
1 polymer ?
#
loop_
_entity_poly.entity_id
_entity_poly.type
_entity_poly.pdbx_seq_one_letter_code
_entity_poly.pdbx_strand_id
1 'polypeptide(L)'
;MLPFGGVSVWFWCSWLCLNTMWIHAIHPRSFTVKLTTLIHCDQKDKILLGCDSKKMNPIFSELVKSFYVDMELRSVRCLHGEPNETSRLIQFELDMVDVKKFGLDADSDQTFLNSISSEMTDPSCSFQSLDVQYPVEKGKYRLQIDAKVQRNCQQEEWHSDLLVPHSKLYRSYEDLLEKQIHRLLEELNYLRFVDGITVAYFYSESNHTTVVLLLDMDEQHLGQKSFTISSISQSISDRLREQQSCDGISLLVNNMECKFSRYSHRF
;
A
#
# COMPACT_ATOMS: atom_id res chain seq x y z
N MET A 1 37.58 53.97 -24.13
CA MET A 1 38.76 53.35 -23.48
C MET A 1 38.72 53.73 -22.00
N LEU A 2 38.75 52.69 -21.14
CA LEU A 2 38.57 52.61 -19.67
C LEU A 2 39.67 53.38 -18.86
N PRO A 3 39.63 53.53 -17.49
CA PRO A 3 39.17 52.51 -16.52
C PRO A 3 38.57 52.90 -15.13
N PHE A 4 37.89 51.88 -14.56
CA PHE A 4 37.79 51.33 -13.19
C PHE A 4 37.93 52.18 -11.90
N GLY A 5 37.00 51.94 -10.96
CA GLY A 5 37.33 51.76 -9.53
C GLY A 5 36.21 51.98 -8.50
N GLY A 6 35.66 50.89 -7.93
CA GLY A 6 35.19 50.83 -6.53
C GLY A 6 33.71 51.10 -6.21
N VAL A 7 32.94 50.04 -5.92
CA VAL A 7 31.63 50.09 -5.24
C VAL A 7 31.81 49.58 -3.81
N SER A 8 31.47 50.39 -2.80
CA SER A 8 31.48 49.99 -1.39
C SER A 8 30.08 50.06 -0.76
N VAL A 9 29.58 48.86 -0.44
CA VAL A 9 28.85 48.47 0.78
C VAL A 9 27.92 49.50 1.42
N TRP A 10 26.62 49.35 1.15
CA TRP A 10 25.54 49.60 2.10
C TRP A 10 24.56 48.44 1.98
N PHE A 11 24.34 47.68 3.05
CA PHE A 11 23.11 46.94 3.38
C PHE A 11 23.38 45.87 4.43
N TRP A 12 23.52 46.23 5.70
CA TRP A 12 23.30 45.28 6.81
C TRP A 12 22.62 46.03 7.95
N CYS A 13 21.42 45.58 8.32
CA CYS A 13 20.75 45.69 9.64
C CYS A 13 19.22 45.87 9.57
N SER A 14 18.51 45.11 8.73
CA SER A 14 17.06 44.91 8.93
C SER A 14 16.52 43.52 8.61
N TRP A 15 17.38 42.56 8.22
CA TRP A 15 16.91 41.23 7.81
C TRP A 15 17.01 40.12 8.87
N LEU A 16 17.49 40.42 10.07
CA LEU A 16 17.76 39.39 11.10
C LEU A 16 16.68 39.24 12.18
N CYS A 17 15.60 40.04 12.16
CA CYS A 17 14.55 39.94 13.19
C CYS A 17 13.18 39.41 12.68
N LEU A 18 13.05 39.00 11.42
CA LEU A 18 11.79 38.43 10.88
C LEU A 18 11.90 36.96 10.45
N ASN A 19 13.09 36.35 10.50
CA ASN A 19 13.30 34.97 10.07
C ASN A 19 13.21 33.92 11.19
N THR A 20 13.00 34.32 12.45
CA THR A 20 12.90 33.36 13.57
C THR A 20 11.47 32.94 13.91
N MET A 21 10.43 33.60 13.36
CA MET A 21 9.03 33.21 13.60
C MET A 21 8.41 32.30 12.51
N TRP A 22 9.06 32.11 11.36
CA TRP A 22 8.56 31.22 10.30
C TRP A 22 9.19 29.83 10.28
N ILE A 23 10.18 29.57 11.15
CA ILE A 23 10.83 28.26 11.26
C ILE A 23 10.04 27.28 12.17
N HIS A 24 8.99 27.76 12.85
CA HIS A 24 8.18 26.93 13.75
C HIS A 24 6.69 26.77 13.35
N ALA A 25 6.32 27.10 12.11
CA ALA A 25 4.95 26.93 11.61
C ALA A 25 4.80 25.86 10.51
N ILE A 26 5.78 24.97 10.34
CA ILE A 26 5.62 23.75 9.55
C ILE A 26 5.54 22.61 10.57
N HIS A 27 4.33 22.28 11.01
CA HIS A 27 4.14 20.99 11.66
C HIS A 27 4.68 19.91 10.72
N PRO A 28 5.52 18.98 11.22
CA PRO A 28 5.89 17.82 10.43
C PRO A 28 4.59 17.11 10.04
N ARG A 29 4.32 17.04 8.74
CA ARG A 29 3.14 16.32 8.25
C ARG A 29 3.40 14.84 8.51
N SER A 30 2.63 14.23 9.42
CA SER A 30 2.63 12.79 9.54
C SER A 30 1.85 12.18 8.38
N PHE A 31 2.41 11.13 7.81
CA PHE A 31 1.87 10.37 6.70
C PHE A 31 1.66 8.94 7.16
N THR A 32 0.48 8.37 6.89
CA THR A 32 0.25 6.95 7.17
C THR A 32 0.67 6.12 5.95
N VAL A 33 1.72 5.32 6.09
CA VAL A 33 2.13 4.28 5.13
C VAL A 33 1.49 2.96 5.53
N LYS A 34 1.01 2.18 4.56
CA LYS A 34 0.54 0.81 4.82
C LYS A 34 1.57 -0.18 4.30
N LEU A 35 2.12 -1.00 5.18
CA LEU A 35 3.03 -2.09 4.83
C LEU A 35 2.30 -3.41 5.00
N THR A 36 2.08 -4.12 3.90
CA THR A 36 1.54 -5.48 3.90
C THR A 36 2.71 -6.46 3.92
N THR A 37 2.72 -7.35 4.91
CA THR A 37 3.79 -8.32 5.14
C THR A 37 3.24 -9.73 5.34
N LEU A 38 4.03 -10.71 4.91
CA LEU A 38 3.91 -12.09 5.36
C LEU A 38 4.80 -12.27 6.58
N ILE A 39 4.22 -12.62 7.72
CA ILE A 39 4.97 -13.13 8.89
C ILE A 39 4.95 -14.65 8.85
N HIS A 40 6.08 -15.27 9.19
CA HIS A 40 6.21 -16.71 9.39
C HIS A 40 6.99 -16.98 10.67
N CYS A 41 6.37 -17.66 11.64
CA CYS A 41 7.00 -18.00 12.92
C CYS A 41 7.33 -19.49 13.00
N ASP A 42 8.40 -19.84 13.72
CA ASP A 42 8.82 -21.24 13.93
C ASP A 42 7.82 -22.04 14.77
N GLN A 43 7.09 -21.36 15.65
CA GLN A 43 6.08 -21.95 16.53
C GLN A 43 4.75 -21.21 16.46
N LYS A 44 3.67 -21.93 16.81
CA LYS A 44 2.34 -21.34 16.95
C LYS A 44 2.27 -20.49 18.22
N ASP A 45 2.45 -19.19 18.08
CA ASP A 45 2.13 -18.24 19.14
C ASP A 45 0.69 -17.73 19.00
N LYS A 46 -0.09 -17.86 20.08
CA LYS A 46 -1.51 -17.48 20.08
C LYS A 46 -1.74 -15.96 20.08
N ILE A 47 -0.73 -15.16 20.37
CA ILE A 47 -0.84 -13.71 20.45
C ILE A 47 -0.58 -13.09 19.08
N LEU A 48 0.55 -13.45 18.45
CA LEU A 48 0.97 -13.00 17.13
C LEU A 48 0.19 -13.68 16.01
N LEU A 49 0.03 -15.00 16.08
CA LEU A 49 -0.67 -15.79 15.06
C LEU A 49 -2.17 -15.96 15.38
N GLY A 50 -2.64 -15.44 16.50
CA GLY A 50 -4.07 -15.41 16.85
C GLY A 50 -4.87 -14.29 16.19
N CYS A 51 -4.21 -13.40 15.44
CA CYS A 51 -4.85 -12.27 14.73
C CYS A 51 -5.64 -11.31 15.65
N ASP A 52 -5.29 -11.24 16.94
CA ASP A 52 -5.86 -10.29 17.89
C ASP A 52 -5.11 -8.96 17.82
N SER A 53 -5.61 -8.02 17.01
CA SER A 53 -4.98 -6.72 16.80
C SER A 53 -4.74 -5.94 18.09
N LYS A 54 -5.58 -6.12 19.12
CA LYS A 54 -5.41 -5.44 20.41
C LYS A 54 -4.20 -5.94 21.18
N LYS A 55 -3.81 -7.21 20.97
CA LYS A 55 -2.63 -7.80 21.61
C LYS A 55 -1.38 -7.65 20.75
N MET A 56 -1.51 -7.73 19.43
CA MET A 56 -0.39 -7.52 18.50
C MET A 56 0.12 -6.07 18.52
N ASN A 57 -0.79 -5.09 18.56
CA ASN A 57 -0.43 -3.67 18.46
C ASN A 57 0.58 -3.21 19.53
N PRO A 58 0.42 -3.49 20.84
CA PRO A 58 1.44 -3.07 21.83
C PRO A 58 2.80 -3.70 21.58
N ILE A 59 2.86 -4.98 21.18
CA ILE A 59 4.13 -5.68 20.88
C ILE A 59 4.84 -4.98 19.72
N PHE A 60 4.16 -4.83 18.58
CA PHE A 60 4.76 -4.20 17.41
C PHE A 60 5.00 -2.70 17.61
N SER A 61 4.23 -2.01 18.45
CA SER A 61 4.46 -0.61 18.77
C SER A 61 5.79 -0.39 19.49
N GLU A 62 6.18 -1.31 20.38
CA GLU A 62 7.48 -1.25 21.05
C GLU A 62 8.62 -1.53 20.07
N LEU A 63 8.47 -2.55 19.21
CA LEU A 63 9.45 -2.92 18.17
C LEU A 63 9.62 -1.86 17.07
N VAL A 64 8.56 -1.10 16.76
CA VAL A 64 8.65 0.01 15.78
C VAL A 64 9.43 1.19 16.37
N LYS A 65 9.21 1.50 17.64
CA LYS A 65 9.87 2.61 18.33
C LYS A 65 11.38 2.39 18.51
N SER A 66 11.83 1.13 18.64
CA SER A 66 13.26 0.81 18.71
C SER A 66 13.98 1.05 17.39
N PHE A 67 13.29 0.90 16.25
CA PHE A 67 13.88 1.03 14.92
C PHE A 67 14.03 2.48 14.44
N TYR A 68 12.99 3.32 14.57
CA TYR A 68 13.03 4.69 14.02
C TYR A 68 12.23 5.68 14.86
N VAL A 69 12.90 6.71 15.37
CA VAL A 69 12.31 7.70 16.30
C VAL A 69 11.16 8.49 15.67
N ASP A 70 11.16 8.69 14.35
CA ASP A 70 10.12 9.44 13.63
C ASP A 70 9.05 8.53 12.98
N MET A 71 8.96 7.28 13.43
CA MET A 71 7.96 6.29 13.00
C MET A 71 7.13 5.83 14.20
N GLU A 72 5.81 5.85 14.05
CA GLU A 72 4.89 5.32 15.06
C GLU A 72 3.97 4.27 14.43
N LEU A 73 3.74 3.16 15.14
CA LEU A 73 2.72 2.20 14.73
C LEU A 73 1.34 2.74 15.07
N ARG A 74 0.55 3.06 14.05
CA ARG A 74 -0.83 3.48 14.22
C ARG A 74 -1.75 2.29 14.48
N SER A 75 -1.64 1.25 13.66
CA SER A 75 -2.39 0.02 13.84
C SER A 75 -1.73 -1.16 13.16
N VAL A 76 -2.03 -2.37 13.65
CA VAL A 76 -1.67 -3.62 12.98
C VAL A 76 -2.94 -4.44 12.77
N ARG A 77 -3.13 -4.94 11.56
CA ARG A 77 -4.31 -5.72 11.16
C ARG A 77 -3.87 -7.05 10.58
N CYS A 78 -4.46 -8.14 11.06
CA CYS A 78 -4.32 -9.42 10.37
C CYS A 78 -5.31 -9.45 9.21
N LEU A 79 -4.78 -9.54 8.00
CA LEU A 79 -5.56 -9.66 6.77
C LEU A 79 -5.94 -11.12 6.52
N HIS A 80 -5.06 -12.05 6.87
CA HIS A 80 -5.33 -13.47 6.78
C HIS A 80 -4.52 -14.30 7.77
N GLY A 81 -5.17 -15.33 8.30
CA GLY A 81 -4.55 -16.28 9.19
C GLY A 81 -5.40 -17.49 9.51
N GLU A 82 -4.99 -18.66 9.06
CA GLU A 82 -5.66 -19.89 9.45
C GLU A 82 -5.20 -20.37 10.83
N PRO A 83 -6.11 -20.86 11.71
CA PRO A 83 -5.77 -21.25 13.08
C PRO A 83 -4.62 -22.25 13.20
N ASN A 84 -4.38 -23.02 12.14
CA ASN A 84 -3.38 -24.08 12.12
C ASN A 84 -2.10 -23.77 11.35
N GLU A 85 -1.99 -22.61 10.73
CA GLU A 85 -0.79 -22.21 10.01
C GLU A 85 0.17 -21.41 10.89
N THR A 86 1.45 -21.43 10.56
CA THR A 86 2.49 -20.61 11.20
C THR A 86 2.78 -19.31 10.43
N SER A 87 2.09 -19.10 9.31
CA SER A 87 2.20 -17.90 8.49
C SER A 87 0.95 -17.03 8.63
N ARG A 88 1.12 -15.70 8.62
CA ARG A 88 0.00 -14.73 8.59
C ARG A 88 0.28 -13.61 7.61
N LEU A 89 -0.78 -13.12 6.99
CA LEU A 89 -0.74 -11.88 6.24
C LEU A 89 -1.15 -10.74 7.19
N ILE A 90 -0.25 -9.81 7.42
CA ILE A 90 -0.44 -8.69 8.34
C ILE A 90 -0.24 -7.37 7.58
N GLN A 91 -1.02 -6.36 7.93
CA GLN A 91 -0.82 -4.99 7.46
C GLN A 91 -0.51 -4.08 8.65
N PHE A 92 0.64 -3.41 8.57
CA PHE A 92 1.01 -2.32 9.47
C PHE A 92 0.56 -0.99 8.87
N GLU A 93 -0.07 -0.15 9.67
CA GLU A 93 -0.27 1.27 9.38
C GLU A 93 0.75 2.06 10.20
N LEU A 94 1.75 2.62 9.53
CA LEU A 94 2.88 3.32 10.12
C LEU A 94 2.73 4.82 9.87
N ASP A 95 2.64 5.62 10.93
CA ASP A 95 2.67 7.07 10.84
C ASP A 95 4.12 7.55 10.82
N MET A 96 4.50 8.25 9.76
CA MET A 96 5.88 8.69 9.52
C MET A 96 5.93 10.18 9.20
N VAL A 97 6.96 10.86 9.72
CA VAL A 97 7.21 12.28 9.41
C VAL A 97 7.95 12.46 8.09
N ASP A 98 8.81 11.51 7.72
CA ASP A 98 9.59 11.54 6.48
C ASP A 98 9.39 10.25 5.68
N VAL A 99 8.55 10.34 4.64
CA VAL A 99 8.24 9.22 3.74
C VAL A 99 9.39 8.93 2.78
N LYS A 100 10.32 9.88 2.56
CA LYS A 100 11.34 9.76 1.51
C LYS A 100 12.35 8.63 1.73
N LYS A 101 12.44 8.09 2.94
CA LYS A 101 13.41 7.04 3.31
C LYS A 101 12.82 5.64 3.42
N PHE A 102 11.50 5.50 3.55
CA PHE A 102 10.87 4.21 3.82
C PHE A 102 10.16 3.71 2.57
N GLY A 103 10.66 2.62 1.98
CA GLY A 103 10.30 1.92 0.73
C GLY A 103 10.57 2.67 -0.60
N LEU A 104 11.10 3.90 -0.56
CA LEU A 104 11.64 4.58 -1.76
C LEU A 104 13.11 4.23 -2.02
N ASP A 105 13.88 4.02 -0.96
CA ASP A 105 15.19 3.39 -1.03
C ASP A 105 14.99 1.87 -1.17
N ALA A 106 15.70 1.24 -2.11
CA ALA A 106 15.58 -0.20 -2.34
C ALA A 106 15.75 -1.00 -1.03
N ASP A 107 14.83 -1.93 -0.79
CA ASP A 107 14.81 -2.86 0.36
C ASP A 107 14.70 -2.22 1.75
N SER A 108 14.35 -0.93 1.85
CA SER A 108 14.24 -0.24 3.15
C SER A 108 13.07 -0.75 4.02
N ASP A 109 11.97 -1.15 3.40
CA ASP A 109 10.84 -1.84 4.03
C ASP A 109 11.24 -3.22 4.53
N GLN A 110 11.97 -4.00 3.73
CA GLN A 110 12.48 -5.30 4.16
C GLN A 110 13.53 -5.16 5.26
N THR A 111 14.34 -4.11 5.25
CA THR A 111 15.35 -3.82 6.30
C THR A 111 14.68 -3.54 7.65
N PHE A 112 13.58 -2.79 7.64
CA PHE A 112 12.74 -2.58 8.82
C PHE A 112 12.16 -3.90 9.34
N LEU A 113 11.59 -4.71 8.46
CA LEU A 113 11.03 -6.02 8.83
C LEU A 113 12.09 -6.98 9.38
N ASN A 114 13.31 -6.96 8.82
CA ASN A 114 14.44 -7.74 9.33
C ASN A 114 14.86 -7.29 10.74
N SER A 115 14.74 -5.99 11.04
CA SER A 115 15.06 -5.46 12.37
C SER A 115 14.03 -5.92 13.41
N ILE A 116 12.73 -5.83 13.07
CA ILE A 116 11.65 -6.41 13.90
C ILE A 116 11.90 -7.91 14.13
N SER A 117 12.21 -8.66 13.06
CA SER A 117 12.53 -10.09 13.13
C SER A 117 13.65 -10.39 14.12
N SER A 118 14.71 -9.58 14.13
CA SER A 118 15.88 -9.79 15.00
C SER A 118 15.60 -9.55 16.48
N GLU A 119 14.62 -8.70 16.81
CA GLU A 119 14.20 -8.42 18.18
C GLU A 119 13.18 -9.45 18.71
N MET A 120 12.52 -10.20 17.81
CA MET A 120 11.54 -11.23 18.16
C MET A 120 12.21 -12.60 18.29
N THR A 121 12.59 -12.97 19.52
CA THR A 121 13.31 -14.22 19.79
C THR A 121 12.43 -15.39 20.23
N ASP A 122 11.19 -15.16 20.67
CA ASP A 122 10.27 -16.22 21.12
C ASP A 122 8.80 -15.83 20.89
N PRO A 123 8.11 -16.40 19.89
CA PRO A 123 8.66 -17.27 18.85
C PRO A 123 9.59 -16.50 17.90
N SER A 124 10.48 -17.23 17.23
CA SER A 124 11.31 -16.66 16.17
C SER A 124 10.43 -16.44 14.94
N CYS A 125 10.23 -15.19 14.55
CA CYS A 125 9.41 -14.83 13.39
C CYS A 125 10.25 -14.14 12.31
N SER A 126 10.10 -14.62 11.07
CA SER A 126 10.61 -13.98 9.86
C SER A 126 9.50 -13.20 9.17
N PHE A 127 9.88 -12.12 8.50
CA PHE A 127 8.94 -11.21 7.84
C PHE A 127 9.38 -11.00 6.40
N GLN A 128 8.42 -10.99 5.48
CA GLN A 128 8.64 -10.66 4.09
C GLN A 128 7.72 -9.50 3.71
N SER A 129 8.29 -8.46 3.10
CA SER A 129 7.49 -7.38 2.52
C SER A 129 6.80 -7.87 1.25
N LEU A 130 5.53 -7.52 1.10
CA LEU A 130 4.72 -7.86 -0.08
C LEU A 130 4.30 -6.61 -0.83
N ASP A 131 3.84 -5.58 -0.11
CA ASP A 131 3.33 -4.36 -0.70
C ASP A 131 3.51 -3.18 0.26
N VAL A 132 3.93 -2.03 -0.27
CA VAL A 132 4.08 -0.77 0.46
C VAL A 132 3.20 0.28 -0.19
N GLN A 133 2.15 0.68 0.51
CA GLN A 133 1.22 1.72 0.05
C GLN A 133 1.54 3.04 0.73
N TYR A 134 2.01 3.98 -0.06
CA TYR A 134 2.14 5.37 0.36
C TYR A 134 0.79 6.09 0.37
N PRO A 135 0.67 7.16 1.16
CA PRO A 135 -0.38 8.14 0.92
C PRO A 135 -0.33 8.56 -0.54
N VAL A 136 -1.48 8.49 -1.19
CA VAL A 136 -1.60 8.83 -2.61
C VAL A 136 -1.04 10.23 -2.85
N GLU A 137 -0.16 10.37 -3.84
CA GLU A 137 0.40 11.66 -4.21
C GLU A 137 -0.73 12.65 -4.52
N LYS A 138 -0.48 13.94 -4.24
CA LYS A 138 -1.45 14.97 -4.61
C LYS A 138 -1.66 14.92 -6.11
N GLY A 139 -2.91 14.85 -6.56
CA GLY A 139 -3.21 14.69 -7.98
C GLY A 139 -3.32 13.24 -8.44
N LYS A 140 -3.30 12.24 -7.54
CA LYS A 140 -3.53 10.84 -7.89
C LYS A 140 -4.71 10.24 -7.13
N TYR A 141 -5.30 9.21 -7.70
CA TYR A 141 -6.31 8.33 -7.11
C TYR A 141 -5.79 6.90 -7.10
N ARG A 142 -6.08 6.15 -6.03
CA ARG A 142 -5.85 4.72 -5.98
C ARG A 142 -7.16 3.99 -5.79
N LEU A 143 -7.54 3.17 -6.77
CA LEU A 143 -8.71 2.31 -6.68
C LEU A 143 -8.25 0.91 -6.28
N GLN A 144 -8.71 0.47 -5.11
CA GLN A 144 -8.47 -0.87 -4.59
C GLN A 144 -9.64 -1.75 -4.98
N ILE A 145 -9.36 -2.88 -5.62
CA ILE A 145 -10.35 -3.90 -5.99
C ILE A 145 -10.10 -5.12 -5.12
N ASP A 146 -11.13 -5.53 -4.39
CA ASP A 146 -11.16 -6.77 -3.65
C ASP A 146 -12.06 -7.75 -4.42
N ALA A 147 -11.50 -8.87 -4.87
CA ALA A 147 -12.21 -9.80 -5.74
C ALA A 147 -11.88 -11.26 -5.44
N LYS A 148 -12.90 -12.12 -5.48
CA LYS A 148 -12.70 -13.57 -5.46
C LYS A 148 -12.21 -14.04 -6.82
N VAL A 149 -11.24 -14.95 -6.80
CA VAL A 149 -10.79 -15.62 -8.00
C VAL A 149 -11.74 -16.78 -8.29
N GLN A 150 -12.21 -16.87 -9.52
CA GLN A 150 -13.04 -17.96 -10.01
C GLN A 150 -12.34 -18.68 -11.15
N ARG A 151 -12.64 -19.96 -11.33
CA ARG A 151 -12.31 -20.73 -12.52
C ARG A 151 -13.57 -21.43 -13.00
N ASN A 152 -13.95 -21.24 -14.26
CA ASN A 152 -15.16 -21.89 -14.79
C ASN A 152 -16.41 -21.59 -13.93
N CYS A 153 -16.54 -20.34 -13.48
CA CYS A 153 -17.54 -19.81 -12.56
C CYS A 153 -17.54 -20.40 -11.13
N GLN A 154 -16.62 -21.31 -10.81
CA GLN A 154 -16.48 -21.87 -9.47
C GLN A 154 -15.43 -21.06 -8.70
N GLN A 155 -15.68 -20.77 -7.42
CA GLN A 155 -14.69 -20.07 -6.59
C GLN A 155 -13.46 -20.96 -6.43
N GLU A 156 -12.29 -20.42 -6.76
CA GLU A 156 -11.04 -21.15 -6.63
C GLU A 156 -10.77 -21.44 -5.15
N GLU A 157 -10.42 -22.68 -4.85
CA GLU A 157 -9.96 -23.07 -3.51
C GLU A 157 -8.66 -22.34 -3.17
N TRP A 158 -8.47 -22.08 -1.88
CA TRP A 158 -7.25 -21.47 -1.38
C TRP A 158 -6.03 -22.39 -1.53
N HIS A 159 -4.87 -21.80 -1.84
CA HIS A 159 -3.59 -22.50 -1.84
C HIS A 159 -2.50 -21.62 -1.20
N SER A 160 -1.79 -22.15 -0.22
CA SER A 160 -0.81 -21.40 0.60
C SER A 160 0.37 -20.84 -0.21
N ASP A 161 0.77 -21.47 -1.32
CA ASP A 161 1.77 -20.91 -2.24
C ASP A 161 1.41 -19.52 -2.79
N LEU A 162 0.13 -19.12 -2.76
CA LEU A 162 -0.31 -17.76 -3.12
C LEU A 162 0.07 -16.70 -2.07
N LEU A 163 0.62 -17.08 -0.92
CA LEU A 163 1.24 -16.15 0.03
C LEU A 163 2.69 -15.81 -0.33
N VAL A 164 3.31 -16.55 -1.25
CA VAL A 164 4.74 -16.43 -1.57
C VAL A 164 4.92 -15.82 -2.96
N PRO A 165 5.32 -14.53 -3.08
CA PRO A 165 5.43 -13.84 -4.39
C PRO A 165 6.37 -14.50 -5.41
N HIS A 166 7.30 -15.33 -4.93
CA HIS A 166 8.25 -16.03 -5.79
C HIS A 166 7.80 -17.45 -6.16
N SER A 167 6.67 -17.92 -5.65
CA SER A 167 6.11 -19.21 -6.04
C SER A 167 5.65 -19.16 -7.50
N LYS A 168 5.70 -20.31 -8.16
CA LYS A 168 5.21 -20.43 -9.55
C LYS A 168 3.70 -20.14 -9.62
N LEU A 169 2.96 -20.52 -8.59
CA LEU A 169 1.52 -20.33 -8.54
C LEU A 169 1.16 -18.84 -8.43
N TYR A 170 1.82 -18.11 -7.51
CA TYR A 170 1.63 -16.67 -7.36
C TYR A 170 1.88 -15.94 -8.67
N ARG A 171 3.08 -16.13 -9.27
CA ARG A 171 3.47 -15.45 -10.52
C ARG A 171 2.55 -15.78 -11.68
N SER A 172 2.02 -17.01 -11.72
CA SER A 172 1.06 -17.41 -12.74
C SER A 172 -0.30 -16.71 -12.58
N TYR A 173 -0.76 -16.50 -11.34
CA TYR A 173 -2.02 -15.80 -11.08
C TYR A 173 -1.84 -14.30 -11.27
N GLU A 174 -0.73 -13.74 -10.78
CA GLU A 174 -0.35 -12.34 -10.97
C GLU A 174 -0.38 -11.95 -12.45
N ASP A 175 0.40 -12.62 -13.30
CA ASP A 175 0.46 -12.34 -14.75
C ASP A 175 -0.90 -12.48 -15.44
N LEU A 176 -1.70 -13.48 -15.06
CA LEU A 176 -3.02 -13.71 -15.65
C LEU A 176 -4.01 -12.62 -15.26
N LEU A 177 -4.06 -12.25 -13.98
CA LEU A 177 -5.01 -11.27 -13.45
C LEU A 177 -4.65 -9.85 -13.90
N GLU A 178 -3.37 -9.51 -13.95
CA GLU A 178 -2.92 -8.24 -14.53
C GLU A 178 -3.34 -8.11 -15.99
N LYS A 179 -3.15 -9.16 -16.80
CA LYS A 179 -3.60 -9.18 -18.21
C LYS A 179 -5.11 -9.05 -18.33
N GLN A 180 -5.87 -9.70 -17.46
CA GLN A 180 -7.33 -9.62 -17.46
C GLN A 180 -7.81 -8.19 -17.17
N ILE A 181 -7.26 -7.56 -16.14
CA ILE A 181 -7.59 -6.18 -15.78
C ILE A 181 -7.12 -5.20 -16.86
N HIS A 182 -5.95 -5.40 -17.44
CA HIS A 182 -5.46 -4.57 -18.55
C HIS A 182 -6.43 -4.61 -19.74
N ARG A 183 -6.85 -5.81 -20.17
CA ARG A 183 -7.83 -5.97 -21.27
C ARG A 183 -9.16 -5.31 -20.94
N LEU A 184 -9.65 -5.47 -19.71
CA LEU A 184 -10.87 -4.83 -19.24
C LEU A 184 -10.78 -3.31 -19.36
N LEU A 185 -9.69 -2.72 -18.88
CA LEU A 185 -9.47 -1.28 -18.95
C LEU A 185 -9.29 -0.79 -20.40
N GLU A 186 -8.77 -1.63 -21.29
CA GLU A 186 -8.68 -1.35 -22.72
C GLU A 186 -10.07 -1.29 -23.36
N GLU A 187 -10.92 -2.29 -23.10
CA GLU A 187 -12.31 -2.35 -23.56
C GLU A 187 -13.12 -1.14 -23.09
N LEU A 188 -12.92 -0.72 -21.85
CA LEU A 188 -13.58 0.45 -21.26
C LEU A 188 -12.94 1.80 -21.67
N ASN A 189 -11.84 1.77 -22.42
CA ASN A 189 -11.05 2.96 -22.80
C ASN A 189 -10.59 3.79 -21.58
N TYR A 190 -10.21 3.09 -20.52
CA TYR A 190 -9.74 3.65 -19.26
C TYR A 190 -8.23 3.52 -19.05
N LEU A 191 -7.51 2.73 -19.85
CA LEU A 191 -6.04 2.61 -19.76
C LEU A 191 -5.34 3.97 -19.78
N ARG A 192 -5.85 4.94 -20.54
CA ARG A 192 -5.30 6.31 -20.60
C ARG A 192 -5.34 7.09 -19.28
N PHE A 193 -6.09 6.60 -18.30
CA PHE A 193 -6.24 7.21 -16.98
C PHE A 193 -5.42 6.47 -15.90
N VAL A 194 -4.90 5.29 -16.22
CA VAL A 194 -4.25 4.38 -15.27
C VAL A 194 -2.74 4.42 -15.49
N ASP A 195 -2.00 4.83 -14.47
CA ASP A 195 -0.54 4.88 -14.45
C ASP A 195 0.07 3.52 -14.12
N GLY A 196 -0.65 2.69 -13.35
CA GLY A 196 -0.16 1.40 -12.89
C GLY A 196 -1.28 0.45 -12.45
N ILE A 197 -1.04 -0.84 -12.67
CA ILE A 197 -1.86 -1.97 -12.21
C ILE A 197 -0.95 -2.83 -11.35
N THR A 198 -1.40 -3.21 -10.16
CA THR A 198 -0.60 -4.05 -9.25
C THR A 198 -1.50 -5.11 -8.61
N VAL A 199 -1.08 -6.37 -8.69
CA VAL A 199 -1.61 -7.43 -7.83
C VAL A 199 -0.89 -7.32 -6.48
N ALA A 200 -1.55 -6.74 -5.48
CA ALA A 200 -0.90 -6.44 -4.20
C ALA A 200 -0.64 -7.71 -3.38
N TYR A 201 -1.66 -8.55 -3.20
CA TYR A 201 -1.55 -9.81 -2.47
C TYR A 201 -2.79 -10.69 -2.68
N PHE A 202 -2.63 -11.98 -2.36
CA PHE A 202 -3.72 -12.94 -2.26
C PHE A 202 -3.98 -13.30 -0.80
N TYR A 203 -5.21 -13.70 -0.50
CA TYR A 203 -5.58 -14.20 0.82
C TYR A 203 -6.78 -15.15 0.76
N SER A 204 -6.95 -15.98 1.78
CA SER A 204 -8.13 -16.85 1.91
C SER A 204 -9.28 -16.11 2.58
N GLU A 205 -10.46 -16.15 1.95
CA GLU A 205 -11.73 -15.82 2.58
C GLU A 205 -12.65 -17.04 2.46
N SER A 206 -13.05 -17.64 3.59
CA SER A 206 -13.89 -18.85 3.62
C SER A 206 -13.32 -20.02 2.80
N ASN A 207 -11.99 -20.24 2.83
CA ASN A 207 -11.27 -21.25 2.06
C ASN A 207 -11.26 -21.02 0.54
N HIS A 208 -11.61 -19.82 0.10
CA HIS A 208 -11.54 -19.41 -1.31
C HIS A 208 -10.48 -18.35 -1.51
N THR A 209 -9.86 -18.39 -2.69
CA THR A 209 -8.82 -17.44 -3.08
C THR A 209 -9.43 -16.07 -3.39
N THR A 210 -8.98 -15.06 -2.66
CA THR A 210 -9.30 -13.65 -2.90
C THR A 210 -8.02 -12.91 -3.26
N VAL A 211 -8.13 -11.92 -4.14
CA VAL A 211 -7.03 -11.06 -4.59
C VAL A 211 -7.36 -9.60 -4.32
N VAL A 212 -6.33 -8.84 -3.95
CA VAL A 212 -6.39 -7.39 -3.88
C VAL A 212 -5.58 -6.79 -5.02
N LEU A 213 -6.24 -6.00 -5.86
CA LEU A 213 -5.64 -5.28 -6.98
C LEU A 213 -5.64 -3.78 -6.68
N LEU A 214 -4.60 -3.08 -7.12
CA LEU A 214 -4.48 -1.62 -7.03
C LEU A 214 -4.39 -1.04 -8.44
N LEU A 215 -5.22 -0.03 -8.69
CA LEU A 215 -5.16 0.80 -9.90
C LEU A 215 -4.79 2.22 -9.50
N ASP A 216 -3.61 2.66 -9.91
CA ASP A 216 -3.16 4.04 -9.73
C ASP A 216 -3.57 4.87 -10.93
N MET A 217 -4.22 6.01 -10.67
CA MET A 217 -4.78 6.90 -11.69
C MET A 217 -4.39 8.35 -11.43
N ASP A 218 -4.19 9.12 -12.50
CA ASP A 218 -3.87 10.55 -12.40
C ASP A 218 -5.13 11.42 -12.51
N GLU A 219 -5.34 12.29 -11.50
CA GLU A 219 -6.44 13.25 -11.39
C GLU A 219 -6.49 14.21 -12.59
N GLN A 220 -5.34 14.60 -13.14
CA GLN A 220 -5.27 15.53 -14.28
C GLN A 220 -5.98 14.96 -15.51
N HIS A 221 -5.93 13.65 -15.70
CA HIS A 221 -6.61 12.99 -16.81
C HIS A 221 -8.12 12.81 -16.54
N LEU A 222 -8.51 12.64 -15.27
CA LEU A 222 -9.91 12.48 -14.86
C LEU A 222 -10.70 13.80 -14.90
N GLY A 223 -10.08 14.91 -14.48
CA GLY A 223 -10.71 16.22 -14.40
C GLY A 223 -11.12 16.86 -15.74
N GLN A 224 -10.64 16.34 -16.86
CA GLN A 224 -10.85 16.94 -18.19
C GLN A 224 -12.13 16.47 -18.91
N LYS A 225 -12.78 15.36 -18.51
CA LYS A 225 -13.74 14.66 -19.40
C LYS A 225 -15.05 14.17 -18.77
N SER A 226 -15.59 14.80 -17.74
CA SER A 226 -16.86 14.41 -17.09
C SER A 226 -16.90 13.00 -16.43
N PHE A 227 -15.81 12.24 -16.47
CA PHE A 227 -15.67 10.98 -15.75
C PHE A 227 -15.30 11.27 -14.29
N THR A 228 -16.14 10.83 -13.37
CA THR A 228 -15.79 10.80 -11.95
C THR A 228 -15.15 9.46 -11.60
N ILE A 229 -14.29 9.44 -10.59
CA ILE A 229 -13.71 8.19 -10.07
C ILE A 229 -14.80 7.16 -9.67
N SER A 230 -15.94 7.64 -9.18
CA SER A 230 -17.10 6.80 -8.88
C SER A 230 -17.71 6.17 -10.14
N SER A 231 -17.79 6.91 -11.25
CA SER A 231 -18.29 6.37 -12.52
C SER A 231 -17.36 5.29 -13.08
N ILE A 232 -16.04 5.50 -13.02
CA ILE A 232 -15.03 4.52 -13.46
C ILE A 232 -15.10 3.26 -12.60
N SER A 233 -15.12 3.42 -11.27
CA SER A 233 -15.26 2.31 -10.32
C SER A 233 -16.53 1.50 -10.59
N GLN A 234 -17.67 2.17 -10.80
CA GLN A 234 -18.93 1.50 -11.12
C GLN A 234 -18.84 0.74 -12.45
N SER A 235 -18.33 1.37 -13.52
CA SER A 235 -18.21 0.71 -14.83
C SER A 235 -17.29 -0.49 -14.81
N ILE A 236 -16.18 -0.44 -14.06
CA ILE A 236 -15.30 -1.61 -13.86
C ILE A 236 -16.04 -2.72 -13.10
N SER A 237 -16.71 -2.38 -12.00
CA SER A 237 -17.49 -3.34 -11.20
C SER A 237 -18.60 -4.00 -12.02
N ASP A 238 -19.37 -3.22 -12.79
CA ASP A 238 -20.46 -3.73 -13.62
C ASP A 238 -19.91 -4.68 -14.69
N ARG A 239 -18.83 -4.29 -15.36
CA ARG A 239 -18.22 -5.10 -16.42
C ARG A 239 -17.62 -6.40 -15.91
N LEU A 240 -17.00 -6.39 -14.73
CA LEU A 240 -16.50 -7.62 -14.08
C LEU A 240 -17.64 -8.55 -13.66
N ARG A 241 -18.79 -8.01 -13.22
CA ARG A 241 -19.99 -8.81 -12.92
C ARG A 241 -20.65 -9.37 -14.19
N GLU A 242 -20.55 -8.67 -15.31
CA GLU A 242 -21.14 -9.05 -16.59
C GLU A 242 -20.30 -10.04 -17.41
N GLN A 243 -19.07 -10.38 -17.00
CA GLN A 243 -18.27 -11.42 -17.68
C GLN A 243 -18.94 -12.80 -17.52
N GLN A 244 -19.91 -13.08 -18.40
CA GLN A 244 -20.75 -14.29 -18.43
C GLN A 244 -20.06 -15.51 -19.06
N SER A 245 -18.95 -15.32 -19.78
CA SER A 245 -18.09 -16.40 -20.26
C SER A 245 -17.05 -16.68 -19.19
N CYS A 246 -17.30 -17.68 -18.36
CA CYS A 246 -16.34 -18.05 -17.30
C CYS A 246 -15.30 -19.08 -17.75
N ASP A 247 -15.05 -19.27 -19.05
CA ASP A 247 -14.01 -20.22 -19.46
C ASP A 247 -12.63 -19.72 -18.99
N GLY A 248 -11.98 -20.50 -18.13
CA GLY A 248 -10.71 -20.12 -17.51
C GLY A 248 -10.89 -19.35 -16.20
N ILE A 249 -9.90 -18.53 -15.85
CA ILE A 249 -9.87 -17.77 -14.59
C ILE A 249 -10.55 -16.41 -14.76
N SER A 250 -11.38 -16.01 -13.80
CA SER A 250 -12.06 -14.72 -13.75
C SER A 250 -12.13 -14.12 -12.35
N LEU A 251 -12.56 -12.85 -12.28
CA LEU A 251 -12.67 -12.09 -11.03
C LEU A 251 -14.13 -11.78 -10.70
N LEU A 252 -14.53 -12.13 -9.49
CA LEU A 252 -15.81 -11.73 -8.90
C LEU A 252 -15.57 -10.63 -7.86
N VAL A 253 -15.91 -9.39 -8.21
CA VAL A 253 -15.69 -8.23 -7.32
C VAL A 253 -16.56 -8.33 -6.06
N ASN A 254 -15.91 -8.34 -4.90
CA ASN A 254 -16.54 -8.23 -3.59
C ASN A 254 -16.75 -6.76 -3.21
N ASN A 255 -15.68 -5.97 -3.27
CA ASN A 255 -15.65 -4.59 -2.82
C ASN A 255 -14.70 -3.78 -3.72
N MET A 256 -14.98 -2.48 -3.83
CA MET A 256 -14.13 -1.54 -4.55
C MET A 256 -14.02 -0.25 -3.76
N GLU A 257 -12.82 0.08 -3.30
CA GLU A 257 -12.56 1.24 -2.46
C GLU A 257 -11.69 2.26 -3.18
N CYS A 258 -12.17 3.48 -3.29
CA CYS A 258 -11.37 4.58 -3.80
C CYS A 258 -10.67 5.32 -2.66
N LYS A 259 -9.34 5.29 -2.64
CA LYS A 259 -8.52 6.14 -1.78
C LYS A 259 -8.11 7.38 -2.56
N PHE A 260 -8.34 8.55 -1.96
CA PHE A 260 -7.91 9.83 -2.50
C PHE A 260 -7.28 10.68 -1.40
N SER A 261 -6.25 11.44 -1.76
CA SER A 261 -5.61 12.36 -0.87
C SER A 261 -6.35 13.70 -0.82
N ARG A 262 -7.32 13.86 0.09
CA ARG A 262 -7.83 15.19 0.47
C ARG A 262 -6.84 15.84 1.42
N TYR A 263 -5.83 16.54 0.89
CA TYR A 263 -5.15 17.56 1.69
C TYR A 263 -6.12 18.72 1.95
N SER A 264 -6.90 18.60 3.02
CA SER A 264 -7.64 19.70 3.60
C SER A 264 -6.60 20.62 4.27
N HIS A 265 -6.34 21.77 3.65
CA HIS A 265 -5.75 22.89 4.38
C HIS A 265 -6.76 23.31 5.45
N ARG A 266 -6.61 22.80 6.67
CA ARG A 266 -7.15 23.51 7.83
C ARG A 266 -6.20 24.68 8.08
N PHE A 267 -6.65 25.84 7.63
CA PHE A 267 -6.10 27.15 7.98
C PHE A 267 -6.39 27.46 9.45
#